data_AF-A0A0Q7A6N3-F1
#
_entry.id   AF-A0A0Q7A6N3-F1
#
_cell.length_a   1.000
_cell.length_b   1.000
_cell.length_c   1.000
_cell.angle_alpha   90.00
_cell.angle_beta   90.00
_cell.angle_gamma   90.00
#
_symmetry.space_group_name_H-M   'P 1'
#
loop_
_entity.id
_entity.type
_entity.pdbx_description
1 polymer ?
#
loop_
_entity_poly.entity_id
_entity_poly.type
_entity_poly.pdbx_seq_one_letter_code
_entity_poly.pdbx_strand_id
1 'polypeptide(L)'
;MTTATLHANVQRNRFAHHLLAALTNLIPAARTAAPTAAAGAAESASIEAQKVRQLASTYAKTDPGFAADLYAAAARHEGLYAD
;
A
#
# COMPACT_ATOMS: atom_id res chain seq x y z
N MET A 1 44.99 27.62 -31.96
CA MET A 1 44.11 27.77 -30.77
C MET A 1 43.08 26.65 -30.80
N THR A 2 43.28 25.57 -30.04
CA THR A 2 42.45 24.35 -30.07
C THR A 2 42.38 23.72 -28.67
N THR A 3 41.90 24.50 -27.69
CA THR A 3 41.83 24.10 -26.28
C THR A 3 40.42 24.25 -25.66
N ALA A 4 39.36 24.27 -26.48
CA ALA A 4 37.98 24.47 -25.98
C ALA A 4 37.11 23.20 -25.97
N THR A 5 37.51 22.11 -26.62
CA THR A 5 36.62 20.94 -26.85
C THR A 5 36.78 19.77 -25.88
N LEU A 6 37.84 19.72 -25.05
CA LEU A 6 37.98 18.65 -24.06
C LEU A 6 37.13 18.87 -22.80
N HIS A 7 36.81 20.12 -22.46
CA HIS A 7 36.18 20.43 -21.17
C HIS A 7 34.68 20.09 -21.14
N ALA A 8 33.99 20.18 -22.29
CA ALA A 8 32.56 19.85 -22.39
C ALA A 8 32.25 18.35 -22.23
N ASN A 9 33.20 17.47 -22.62
CA ASN A 9 32.97 16.03 -22.62
C ASN A 9 33.03 15.42 -21.20
N VAL A 10 33.80 16.04 -20.30
CA VAL A 10 33.93 15.59 -18.89
C VAL A 10 32.69 15.93 -18.07
N GLN A 11 32.04 17.08 -18.33
CA GLN A 11 30.80 17.47 -17.63
C GLN A 11 29.62 16.58 -18.00
N ARG A 12 29.50 16.19 -19.28
CA ARG A 12 28.41 15.32 -19.75
C ARG A 12 28.44 13.93 -19.11
N ASN A 13 29.63 13.41 -18.81
CA ASN A 13 29.79 12.08 -18.24
C ASN A 13 29.38 12.01 -16.75
N ARG A 14 29.58 13.10 -15.99
CA ARG A 14 29.21 13.15 -14.56
C ARG A 14 27.69 13.19 -14.34
N PHE A 15 26.96 13.90 -15.20
CA PHE A 15 25.50 13.97 -15.12
C PHE A 15 24.82 12.62 -15.33
N ALA A 16 25.32 11.81 -16.27
CA ALA A 16 24.78 10.47 -16.53
C ALA A 16 24.92 9.54 -15.32
N HIS A 17 26.06 9.60 -14.61
CA HIS A 17 26.30 8.77 -13.44
C HIS A 17 25.43 9.18 -12.24
N HIS A 18 25.17 10.48 -12.04
CA HIS A 18 24.28 10.95 -10.97
C HIS A 18 22.81 10.59 -11.22
N LEU A 19 22.33 10.66 -12.46
CA LEU A 19 20.96 10.24 -12.81
C LEU A 19 20.76 8.74 -12.59
N LEU A 20 21.72 7.91 -12.98
CA LEU A 20 21.65 6.46 -12.78
C LEU A 20 21.71 6.10 -11.29
N ALA A 21 22.57 6.76 -10.51
CA ALA A 21 22.66 6.54 -9.06
C ALA A 21 21.38 6.92 -8.31
N ALA A 22 20.70 8.00 -8.71
CA ALA A 22 19.42 8.41 -8.12
C ALA A 22 18.29 7.41 -8.39
N LEU A 23 18.24 6.83 -9.60
CA LEU A 23 17.28 5.79 -9.97
C LEU A 23 17.51 4.47 -9.21
N THR A 24 18.76 4.13 -8.93
CA THR A 24 19.10 2.86 -8.25
C THR A 24 18.75 2.90 -6.75
N ASN A 25 18.75 4.08 -6.13
CA ASN A 25 18.39 4.26 -4.71
C ASN A 25 16.88 4.33 -4.43
N LEU A 26 16.01 4.34 -5.45
CA LEU A 26 14.55 4.30 -5.28
C LEU A 26 14.00 2.87 -5.08
N ILE A 27 14.78 1.86 -5.43
CA ILE A 27 14.39 0.44 -5.41
C ILE A 27 14.34 -0.16 -3.98
N PRO A 28 15.22 0.18 -3.01
CA PRO A 28 15.14 -0.42 -1.68
C PRO A 28 14.03 0.20 -0.81
N ALA A 29 13.67 1.46 -1.03
CA ALA A 29 12.66 2.16 -0.24
C ALA A 29 11.23 1.65 -0.46
N ALA A 30 10.94 1.09 -1.65
CA ALA A 30 9.64 0.49 -1.95
C ALA A 30 9.41 -0.85 -1.21
N ARG A 31 10.48 -1.57 -0.83
CA ARG A 31 10.35 -2.86 -0.13
C ARG A 31 10.12 -2.72 1.37
N THR A 32 10.56 -1.62 1.99
CA THR A 32 10.38 -1.36 3.43
C THR A 32 9.07 -0.65 3.77
N ALA A 33 8.37 -0.06 2.80
CA ALA A 33 7.05 0.58 2.99
C ALA A 33 5.86 -0.39 2.86
N ALA A 34 6.07 -1.60 2.34
CA ALA A 34 5.04 -2.62 2.17
C ALA A 34 4.42 -3.15 3.50
N PRO A 35 5.18 -3.43 4.58
CA PRO A 35 4.60 -4.03 5.78
C PRO A 35 3.69 -3.07 6.56
N THR A 36 3.99 -1.77 6.56
CA THR A 36 3.16 -0.76 7.25
C THR A 36 1.86 -0.48 6.52
N ALA A 37 1.85 -0.51 5.18
CA ALA A 37 0.62 -0.36 4.41
C ALA A 37 -0.32 -1.57 4.58
N ALA A 38 0.22 -2.79 4.64
CA ALA A 38 -0.56 -4.00 4.91
C ALA A 38 -1.16 -4.00 6.32
N ALA A 39 -0.39 -3.59 7.34
CA ALA A 39 -0.89 -3.46 8.72
C ALA A 39 -2.03 -2.45 8.84
N GLY A 40 -1.92 -1.29 8.18
CA GLY A 40 -2.99 -0.28 8.16
C GLY A 40 -4.26 -0.74 7.43
N ALA A 41 -4.12 -1.56 6.39
CA ALA A 41 -5.25 -2.16 5.68
C ALA A 41 -5.98 -3.20 6.55
N ALA A 42 -5.25 -4.05 7.27
CA ALA A 42 -5.82 -5.02 8.20
C ALA A 42 -6.56 -4.35 9.37
N GLU A 43 -5.99 -3.29 9.94
CA GLU A 43 -6.66 -2.50 10.99
C GLU A 43 -7.95 -1.88 10.46
N SER A 44 -7.90 -1.26 9.27
CA SER A 44 -9.08 -0.65 8.65
C SER A 44 -10.18 -1.67 8.35
N ALA A 45 -9.82 -2.85 7.83
CA ALA A 45 -10.76 -3.93 7.55
C ALA A 45 -11.46 -4.42 8.83
N SER A 46 -10.73 -4.50 9.95
CA SER A 46 -11.30 -4.90 11.25
C SER A 46 -12.34 -3.89 11.76
N ILE A 47 -12.08 -2.58 11.60
CA ILE A 47 -13.01 -1.51 11.99
C ILE A 47 -14.27 -1.55 11.12
N GLU A 48 -14.12 -1.75 9.82
CA GLU A 48 -15.26 -1.87 8.89
C GLU A 48 -16.10 -3.10 9.21
N ALA A 49 -15.47 -4.25 9.44
CA ALA A 49 -16.15 -5.47 9.84
C ALA A 49 -16.90 -5.29 11.17
N GLN A 50 -16.35 -4.57 12.14
CA GLN A 50 -17.04 -4.26 13.39
C GLN A 50 -18.32 -3.42 13.15
N LYS A 51 -18.27 -2.44 12.25
CA LYS A 51 -19.46 -1.64 11.87
C LYS A 51 -20.53 -2.51 11.22
N VAL A 52 -20.14 -3.44 10.34
CA VAL A 52 -21.08 -4.39 9.71
C VAL A 52 -21.71 -5.31 10.77
N ARG A 53 -20.93 -5.76 11.77
CA ARG A 53 -21.44 -6.56 12.90
C ARG A 53 -22.44 -5.78 13.77
N GLN A 54 -22.19 -4.49 14.00
CA GLN A 54 -23.14 -3.61 14.69
C GLN A 54 -24.43 -3.45 13.89
N LEU A 55 -24.33 -3.27 12.57
CA LEU A 55 -25.49 -3.21 11.69
C LEU A 55 -26.30 -4.52 11.76
N ALA A 56 -25.63 -5.67 11.64
CA ALA A 56 -26.25 -6.99 11.75
C ALA A 56 -27.03 -7.17 13.06
N SER A 57 -26.49 -6.68 14.18
CA SER A 57 -27.16 -6.76 15.48
C SER A 57 -28.50 -6.00 15.53
N THR A 58 -28.64 -4.95 14.73
CA THR A 58 -29.89 -4.18 14.60
C THR A 58 -30.98 -5.01 13.91
N TYR A 59 -30.58 -5.84 12.94
CA TYR A 59 -31.50 -6.68 12.17
C TYR A 59 -31.72 -8.06 12.78
N ALA A 60 -30.92 -8.49 13.76
CA ALA A 60 -30.99 -9.84 14.33
C ALA A 60 -32.38 -10.25 14.85
N LYS A 61 -33.21 -9.29 15.26
CA LYS A 61 -34.59 -9.54 15.75
C LYS A 61 -35.65 -9.48 14.66
N THR A 62 -35.42 -8.70 13.60
CA THR A 62 -36.40 -8.46 12.53
C THR A 62 -36.18 -9.38 11.33
N ASP A 63 -34.92 -9.65 11.00
CA ASP A 63 -34.50 -10.56 9.94
C ASP A 63 -33.18 -11.27 10.35
N PRO A 64 -33.27 -12.42 11.03
CA PRO A 64 -32.09 -13.16 11.47
C PRO A 64 -31.30 -13.76 10.30
N GLY A 65 -31.92 -14.00 9.14
CA GLY A 65 -31.23 -14.50 7.95
C GLY A 65 -30.31 -13.45 7.36
N PHE A 66 -30.83 -12.23 7.17
CA PHE A 66 -30.04 -11.09 6.73
C PHE A 66 -28.91 -10.75 7.71
N ALA A 67 -29.17 -10.80 9.02
CA ALA A 67 -28.14 -10.59 10.03
C ALA A 67 -27.02 -11.64 9.95
N ALA A 68 -27.36 -12.91 9.74
CA ALA A 68 -26.38 -13.98 9.55
C ALA A 68 -25.50 -13.75 8.31
N ASP A 69 -26.08 -13.29 7.20
CA ASP A 69 -25.34 -12.95 5.99
C ASP A 69 -24.37 -11.78 6.21
N LEU A 70 -24.77 -10.76 6.97
CA LEU A 70 -23.90 -9.65 7.33
C LEU A 70 -22.74 -10.08 8.24
N TYR A 71 -22.98 -10.97 9.21
CA TYR A 71 -21.92 -11.55 10.03
C TYR A 71 -20.92 -12.35 9.19
N ALA A 72 -21.42 -13.15 8.24
CA ALA A 72 -20.56 -13.92 7.33
C ALA A 72 -19.75 -13.01 6.40
N ALA A 73 -20.36 -11.93 5.89
CA ALA A 73 -19.66 -10.94 5.07
C ALA A 73 -18.54 -10.23 5.85
N ALA A 74 -18.80 -9.83 7.09
CA ALA A 74 -17.80 -9.23 7.97
C ALA A 74 -16.60 -10.17 8.23
N ALA A 75 -16.87 -11.45 8.51
CA ALA A 75 -15.81 -12.44 8.75
C ALA A 75 -14.95 -12.68 7.49
N ARG A 76 -15.58 -12.73 6.30
CA ARG A 76 -14.84 -12.84 5.04
C ARG A 76 -13.99 -11.61 4.76
N HIS A 77 -14.52 -10.41 5.04
CA HIS A 77 -13.78 -9.15 4.88
C HIS A 77 -12.52 -9.12 5.72
N GLU A 78 -12.60 -9.50 6.99
CA GLU A 78 -11.41 -9.60 7.87
C GLU A 78 -10.41 -10.63 7.36
N GLY A 79 -10.88 -11.77 6.87
CA GLY A 79 -10.02 -12.83 6.33
C GLY A 79 -9.23 -12.43 5.08
N LEU A 80 -9.69 -11.44 4.30
CA LEU A 80 -8.97 -10.95 3.11
C LEU A 80 -7.72 -10.14 3.46
N TYR A 81 -7.61 -9.64 4.70
CA TYR A 81 -6.51 -8.77 5.14
C TYR A 81 -5.72 -9.38 6.31
N ALA A 82 -5.98 -10.64 6.68
CA ALA A 82 -5.35 -11.31 7.81
C ALA A 82 -4.07 -12.11 7.44
N ASP A 83 -3.55 -11.96 6.22
CA ASP A 83 -2.33 -12.62 5.71
C ASP A 83 -1.05 -11.78 5.94
#